data_AF-A0A8J7WSQ7-F1
#
_entry.id   AF-A0A8J7WSQ7-F1
#
_cell.length_a   1.000
_cell.length_b   1.000
_cell.length_c   1.000
_cell.angle_alpha   90.00
_cell.angle_beta   90.00
_cell.angle_gamma   90.00
#
_symmetry.space_group_name_H-M   'P 1'
#
loop_
_entity.id
_entity.type
_entity.pdbx_description
1 polymer ?
#
loop_
_entity_poly.entity_id
_entity_poly.type
_entity_poly.pdbx_seq_one_letter_code
_entity_poly.pdbx_strand_id
1 'polypeptide(L)'
;WASIQTGNKGDLLNVDFGMKEWNEHKPQEIVRKYREFVYETGAVDAGKGAVIDQKIVDKERKKKYKVRRVDRFMYRTRYFTDAGIIGSKEFVGEVFDQVKHLLRSKDERKFTPVGGLEGLYSMKRLT
;
A
#
# COMPACT_ATOMS: atom_id res chain seq x y z
N TRP A 1 6.93 -0.84 6.14
CA TRP A 1 5.87 -0.37 5.19
C TRP A 1 4.54 0.00 5.86
N ALA A 2 4.07 -0.72 6.89
CA ALA A 2 2.81 -0.39 7.58
C ALA A 2 2.82 0.98 8.30
N SER A 3 3.96 1.39 8.86
CA SER A 3 4.07 2.60 9.70
C SER A 3 4.03 3.94 8.90
N ILE A 4 4.52 3.99 7.67
CA ILE A 4 4.41 5.21 6.82
C ILE A 4 2.93 5.55 6.51
N GLN A 5 2.07 4.53 6.45
CA GLN A 5 0.65 4.67 6.12
C GLN A 5 -0.23 5.01 7.33
N THR A 6 0.28 4.85 8.56
CA THR A 6 -0.40 5.25 9.80
C THR A 6 0.10 6.60 10.33
N GLY A 7 0.86 7.34 9.50
CA GLY A 7 1.44 8.63 9.87
C GLY A 7 2.66 8.51 10.79
N ASN A 8 3.34 7.36 10.80
CA ASN A 8 4.53 7.12 11.61
C ASN A 8 4.35 7.50 13.09
N LYS A 9 3.21 7.12 13.68
CA LYS A 9 2.90 7.45 15.08
C LYS A 9 4.05 7.01 16.00
N GLY A 10 4.64 7.98 16.69
CA GLY A 10 5.78 7.78 17.60
C GLY A 10 7.16 7.97 16.96
N ASP A 11 7.23 8.45 15.72
CA ASP A 11 8.49 8.76 15.00
C ASP A 11 9.48 7.58 14.90
N LEU A 12 8.97 6.36 15.05
CA LEU A 12 9.76 5.12 15.11
C LEU A 12 10.50 4.81 13.81
N LEU A 13 9.98 5.24 12.66
CA LEU A 13 10.68 5.13 11.38
C LEU A 13 11.23 6.47 10.95
N ASN A 14 12.54 6.55 10.75
CA ASN A 14 13.11 7.66 10.00
C ASN A 14 12.82 7.46 8.51
N VAL A 15 11.91 8.26 7.97
CA VAL A 15 11.52 8.25 6.55
C VAL A 15 12.34 9.22 5.71
N ASP A 16 13.41 9.79 6.26
CA ASP A 16 14.25 10.76 5.57
C ASP A 16 15.11 10.11 4.49
N PHE A 17 15.65 8.91 4.72
CA PHE A 17 16.57 8.22 3.80
C PHE A 17 17.74 9.11 3.32
N GLY A 18 18.17 10.08 4.12
CA GLY A 18 19.21 11.06 3.77
C GLY A 18 18.73 12.20 2.84
N MET A 19 17.43 12.30 2.54
CA MET A 19 16.90 13.26 1.56
C MET A 19 16.81 14.70 2.07
N LYS A 20 16.79 14.92 3.40
CA LYS A 20 16.94 16.26 3.99
C LYS A 20 18.25 16.93 3.57
N GLU A 21 19.34 16.17 3.44
CA GLU A 21 20.63 16.68 2.96
C GLU A 21 20.57 17.14 1.50
N TRP A 22 19.57 16.66 0.75
CA TRP A 22 19.27 17.01 -0.64
C TRP A 22 18.15 18.05 -0.77
N ASN A 23 17.81 18.75 0.33
CA ASN A 23 16.78 19.78 0.41
C ASN A 23 15.37 19.27 0.00
N GLU A 24 15.08 17.97 0.20
CA GLU A 24 13.76 17.39 0.00
C GLU A 24 13.10 17.07 1.34
N HIS A 25 11.95 17.68 1.59
CA HIS A 25 11.24 17.58 2.87
C HIS A 25 9.83 16.99 2.73
N LYS A 26 9.32 16.78 1.51
CA LYS A 26 7.98 16.21 1.32
C LYS A 26 8.07 14.69 1.40
N PRO A 27 7.41 14.03 2.39
CA PRO A 27 7.55 12.58 2.59
C PRO A 27 7.21 11.74 1.34
N GLN A 28 6.25 12.19 0.54
CA GLN A 28 5.84 11.53 -0.70
C GLN A 28 6.95 11.58 -1.76
N GLU A 29 7.66 12.71 -1.87
CA GLU A 29 8.76 12.89 -2.81
C GLU A 29 10.04 12.20 -2.32
N ILE A 30 10.28 12.20 -1.00
CA ILE A 30 11.36 11.42 -0.38
C ILE A 30 11.22 9.93 -0.75
N VAL A 31 10.05 9.34 -0.54
CA VAL A 31 9.81 7.94 -0.90
C VAL A 31 9.90 7.72 -2.42
N ARG A 32 9.41 8.67 -3.24
CA ARG A 32 9.49 8.55 -4.71
C ARG A 32 10.95 8.54 -5.18
N LYS A 33 11.77 9.49 -4.73
CA LYS A 33 13.20 9.61 -5.06
C LYS A 33 14.01 8.43 -4.53
N TYR A 34 13.70 7.96 -3.33
CA TYR A 34 14.34 6.76 -2.78
C TYR A 34 14.03 5.51 -3.63
N ARG A 35 12.77 5.34 -4.05
CA ARG A 35 12.40 4.24 -4.98
C ARG A 35 13.14 4.37 -6.31
N GLU A 36 13.18 5.56 -6.88
CA GLU A 36 13.93 5.85 -8.11
C GLU A 36 15.39 5.41 -7.97
N PHE A 37 16.07 5.82 -6.90
CA PHE A 37 17.43 5.39 -6.60
C PHE A 37 17.58 3.87 -6.50
N VAL A 38 16.69 3.19 -5.75
CA VAL A 38 16.74 1.72 -5.58
C VAL A 38 16.56 0.98 -6.90
N TYR A 39 15.60 1.40 -7.74
CA TYR A 39 15.35 0.73 -9.02
C TYR A 39 16.47 0.98 -10.03
N GLU A 40 16.94 2.21 -10.16
CA GLU A 40 18.01 2.55 -11.11
C GLU A 40 19.34 1.91 -10.69
N THR A 41 19.68 1.97 -9.40
CA THR A 41 20.94 1.38 -8.89
C THR A 41 20.87 -0.15 -8.88
N GLY A 42 19.73 -0.73 -8.51
CA GLY A 42 19.55 -2.19 -8.49
C GLY A 42 19.54 -2.83 -9.87
N ALA A 43 19.38 -2.05 -10.94
CA ALA A 43 19.48 -2.51 -12.32
C ALA A 43 20.92 -2.57 -12.84
N VAL A 44 21.85 -1.89 -12.16
CA VAL A 44 23.27 -1.87 -12.54
C VAL A 44 23.91 -3.18 -12.10
N ASP A 45 24.48 -3.92 -13.05
CA ASP A 45 25.29 -5.10 -12.74
C ASP A 45 26.64 -4.67 -12.16
N ALA A 46 26.76 -4.73 -10.83
CA ALA A 46 27.99 -4.46 -10.10
C ALA A 46 28.90 -5.70 -9.98
N GLY A 47 28.57 -6.81 -10.67
CA GLY A 47 29.27 -8.09 -10.59
C GLY A 47 29.05 -8.84 -9.26
N LYS A 48 28.15 -8.34 -8.40
CA LYS A 48 27.81 -8.94 -7.10
C LYS A 48 26.33 -8.73 -6.76
N GLY A 49 25.68 -9.80 -6.29
CA GLY A 49 24.29 -9.77 -5.83
C GLY A 49 23.27 -9.96 -6.95
N ALA A 50 22.00 -9.81 -6.59
CA ALA A 50 20.89 -9.92 -7.55
C ALA A 50 20.71 -8.60 -8.30
N VAL A 51 20.56 -8.68 -9.62
CA VAL A 51 20.29 -7.54 -10.50
C VAL A 51 18.78 -7.50 -10.81
N ILE A 52 18.18 -6.32 -10.70
CA ILE A 52 16.78 -6.11 -11.07
C ILE A 52 16.66 -6.18 -12.60
N ASP A 53 15.74 -7.02 -13.09
CA ASP A 53 15.45 -7.12 -14.52
C ASP A 53 15.04 -5.74 -15.10
N GLN A 54 15.67 -5.35 -16.22
CA GLN A 54 15.42 -4.07 -16.89
C GLN A 54 13.93 -3.84 -17.20
N LYS A 55 13.16 -4.90 -17.50
CA LYS A 55 11.71 -4.81 -17.74
C LYS A 55 10.95 -4.30 -16.51
N ILE A 56 11.41 -4.63 -15.32
CA ILE A 56 10.81 -4.15 -14.06
C ILE A 56 11.11 -2.65 -13.90
N VAL A 57 12.35 -2.24 -14.17
CA VAL A 57 12.78 -0.83 -14.09
C VAL A 57 11.99 0.02 -15.07
N ASP A 58 11.87 -0.42 -16.32
CA ASP A 58 11.12 0.30 -17.36
C ASP A 58 9.62 0.44 -17.00
N LYS A 59 9.05 -0.55 -16.31
CA LYS A 59 7.68 -0.48 -15.78
C LYS A 59 7.55 0.57 -14.69
N GLU A 60 8.54 0.72 -13.82
CA GLU A 60 8.54 1.73 -12.76
C GLU A 60 8.89 3.14 -13.26
N ARG A 61 9.75 3.27 -14.28
CA ARG A 61 9.98 4.51 -15.04
C ARG A 61 8.68 5.07 -15.61
N LYS A 62 7.86 4.22 -16.25
CA LYS A 62 6.52 4.60 -16.75
C LYS A 62 5.60 5.13 -15.65
N LYS A 63 5.77 4.68 -14.41
CA LYS A 63 5.02 5.16 -13.23
C LYS A 63 5.67 6.36 -12.54
N LYS A 64 6.81 6.86 -13.05
CA LYS A 64 7.65 7.89 -12.40
C LYS A 64 7.98 7.53 -10.95
N TYR A 65 8.16 6.24 -10.67
CA TYR A 65 8.45 5.71 -9.34
C TYR A 65 7.41 6.01 -8.26
N LYS A 66 6.20 6.44 -8.65
CA LYS A 66 5.09 6.70 -7.71
C LYS A 66 4.41 5.39 -7.32
N VAL A 67 4.08 5.24 -6.04
CA VAL A 67 3.27 4.11 -5.56
C VAL A 67 1.79 4.47 -5.74
N ARG A 68 1.10 3.82 -6.68
CA ARG A 68 -0.32 4.10 -6.93
C ARG A 68 -1.19 3.38 -5.90
N ARG A 69 -2.47 3.76 -5.84
CA ARG A 69 -3.46 3.11 -4.96
C ARG A 69 -3.54 1.60 -5.20
N VAL A 70 -3.56 1.17 -6.47
CA VAL A 70 -3.59 -0.25 -6.84
C VAL A 70 -2.33 -1.00 -6.39
N ASP A 71 -1.15 -0.37 -6.49
CA ASP A 71 0.10 -1.02 -6.07
C ASP A 71 0.09 -1.20 -4.53
N ARG A 72 -0.37 -0.18 -3.78
CA ARG A 72 -0.54 -0.28 -2.31
C ARG A 72 -1.52 -1.38 -1.90
N PHE A 73 -2.59 -1.56 -2.67
CA PHE A 73 -3.58 -2.60 -2.44
C PHE A 73 -2.99 -4.00 -2.69
N MET A 74 -2.31 -4.19 -3.82
CA MET A 74 -1.69 -5.46 -4.18
C MET A 74 -0.59 -5.90 -3.20
N TYR A 75 0.16 -4.96 -2.63
CA TYR A 75 1.22 -5.29 -1.66
C TYR A 75 0.71 -5.75 -0.29
N ARG A 76 -0.61 -5.74 -0.04
CA ARG A 76 -1.20 -6.19 1.23
C ARG A 76 -2.04 -7.46 1.05
N THR A 77 -1.36 -8.57 0.79
CA THR A 77 -1.96 -9.92 0.60
C THR A 77 -2.93 -10.33 1.72
N ARG A 78 -2.67 -9.93 2.98
CA ARG A 78 -3.55 -10.23 4.13
C ARG A 78 -4.96 -9.67 4.00
N TYR A 79 -5.14 -8.57 3.28
CA TYR A 79 -6.45 -7.95 3.12
C TYR A 79 -7.47 -8.88 2.48
N PHE A 80 -7.05 -9.73 1.55
CA PHE A 80 -7.96 -10.65 0.89
C PHE A 80 -8.37 -11.82 1.79
N THR A 81 -7.42 -12.38 2.53
CA THR A 81 -7.69 -13.53 3.41
C THR A 81 -8.53 -13.14 4.61
N ASP A 82 -8.29 -11.95 5.19
CA ASP A 82 -8.87 -11.57 6.48
C ASP A 82 -10.16 -10.72 6.35
N ALA A 83 -10.37 -10.03 5.22
CA ALA A 83 -11.51 -9.10 5.08
C ALA A 83 -12.87 -9.80 4.96
N GLY A 84 -12.90 -10.98 4.34
CA GLY A 84 -14.13 -11.66 3.88
C GLY A 84 -14.81 -10.96 2.71
N ILE A 85 -15.12 -9.66 2.83
CA ILE A 85 -15.60 -8.79 1.75
C ILE A 85 -14.77 -7.52 1.77
N ILE A 86 -14.28 -7.08 0.61
CA ILE A 86 -13.46 -5.87 0.46
C ILE A 86 -13.86 -5.12 -0.81
N GLY A 87 -13.96 -3.79 -0.74
CA GLY A 87 -14.41 -2.98 -1.89
C GLY A 87 -14.76 -1.55 -1.48
N SER A 88 -15.57 -0.87 -2.28
CA SER A 88 -16.17 0.40 -1.84
C SER A 88 -17.14 0.15 -0.68
N LYS A 89 -17.54 1.20 0.04
CA LYS A 89 -18.47 1.06 1.16
C LYS A 89 -19.80 0.47 0.70
N GLU A 90 -20.27 0.91 -0.46
CA GLU A 90 -21.52 0.50 -1.10
C GLU A 90 -21.44 -0.98 -1.49
N PHE A 91 -20.36 -1.38 -2.19
CA PHE A 91 -20.13 -2.77 -2.57
C PHE A 91 -20.09 -3.71 -1.37
N VAL A 92 -19.36 -3.31 -0.30
CA VAL A 92 -19.29 -4.13 0.92
C VAL A 92 -20.68 -4.26 1.56
N GLY A 93 -21.51 -3.22 1.49
CA GLY A 93 -22.90 -3.22 1.94
C GLY A 93 -23.77 -4.19 1.15
N GLU A 94 -23.81 -4.02 -0.17
CA GLU A 94 -24.61 -4.85 -1.08
C GLU A 94 -24.28 -6.34 -0.95
N VAL A 95 -22.99 -6.69 -0.96
CA VAL A 95 -22.56 -8.08 -0.81
C VAL A 95 -22.86 -8.61 0.59
N PHE A 96 -22.68 -7.80 1.64
CA PHE A 96 -23.02 -8.19 3.00
C PHE A 96 -24.51 -8.50 3.14
N ASP A 97 -25.40 -7.65 2.62
CA ASP A 97 -26.85 -7.87 2.68
C ASP A 97 -27.28 -9.14 1.95
N GLN A 98 -26.60 -9.50 0.86
CA GLN A 98 -26.84 -10.75 0.14
C GLN A 98 -26.45 -11.98 0.96
N VAL A 99 -25.40 -11.93 1.77
CA VAL A 99 -24.85 -13.12 2.47
C VAL A 99 -25.10 -13.16 3.97
N LYS A 100 -25.60 -12.06 4.59
CA LYS A 100 -25.74 -11.94 6.05
C LYS A 100 -26.58 -13.04 6.69
N HIS A 101 -27.58 -13.55 5.97
CA HIS A 101 -28.45 -14.64 6.41
C HIS A 101 -27.67 -15.96 6.61
N LEU A 102 -26.62 -16.19 5.84
CA LEU A 102 -25.71 -17.34 5.98
C LEU A 102 -24.77 -17.18 7.18
N LEU A 103 -24.43 -15.93 7.52
CA LEU A 103 -23.44 -15.60 8.54
C LEU A 103 -24.01 -15.53 9.96
N ARG A 104 -25.32 -15.78 10.16
CA ARG A 104 -26.05 -15.56 11.43
C ARG A 104 -25.74 -14.16 12.02
N SER A 105 -25.54 -13.16 11.16
CA SER A 105 -25.07 -11.83 11.55
C SER A 105 -26.25 -10.93 11.91
N LYS A 106 -26.00 -9.90 12.74
CA LYS A 106 -26.99 -8.83 13.00
C LYS A 106 -27.16 -7.99 11.74
N ASP A 107 -28.39 -7.51 11.49
CA ASP A 107 -28.73 -6.72 10.30
C ASP A 107 -27.93 -5.42 10.16
N GLU A 108 -27.44 -4.86 11.27
CA GLU A 108 -26.64 -3.64 11.27
C GLU A 108 -25.15 -3.94 11.49
N ARG A 109 -24.32 -3.55 10.51
CA ARG A 109 -22.86 -3.64 10.60
C ARG A 109 -22.17 -2.37 10.12
N LYS A 110 -21.18 -1.89 10.88
CA LYS A 110 -20.27 -0.82 10.45
C LYS A 110 -19.06 -1.42 9.75
N PHE A 111 -18.87 -1.10 8.47
CA PHE A 111 -17.71 -1.53 7.70
C PHE A 111 -16.45 -0.75 8.10
N THR A 112 -15.30 -1.42 8.09
CA THR A 112 -14.04 -0.86 8.55
C THR A 112 -13.26 -0.25 7.38
N PRO A 113 -12.89 1.05 7.44
CA PRO A 113 -12.05 1.66 6.41
C PRO A 113 -10.64 1.05 6.43
N VAL A 114 -10.07 0.84 5.26
CA VAL A 114 -8.76 0.24 5.09
C VAL A 114 -7.68 1.32 5.10
N GLY A 115 -6.81 1.30 6.11
CA GLY A 115 -5.74 2.30 6.27
C GLY A 115 -4.82 2.40 5.04
N GLY A 116 -4.52 3.63 4.62
CA GLY A 116 -3.67 3.92 3.46
C GLY A 116 -4.31 3.75 2.08
N LEU A 117 -5.61 3.38 2.03
CA LEU A 117 -6.38 3.17 0.81
C LEU A 117 -7.74 3.87 0.91
N GLU A 118 -7.76 5.14 0.54
CA GLU A 118 -8.98 5.96 0.53
C GLU A 118 -10.10 5.32 -0.32
N GLY A 119 -11.31 5.31 0.23
CA GLY A 119 -12.50 4.75 -0.38
C GLY A 119 -12.59 3.22 -0.32
N LEU A 120 -11.64 2.53 0.30
CA LEU A 120 -11.65 1.08 0.45
C LEU A 120 -12.11 0.68 1.86
N TYR A 121 -13.07 -0.25 1.91
CA TYR A 121 -13.68 -0.77 3.12
C TYR A 121 -13.61 -2.29 3.16
N SER A 122 -13.70 -2.83 4.37
CA SER A 122 -13.69 -4.26 4.64
C SER A 122 -14.79 -4.63 5.62
N MET A 123 -15.35 -5.84 5.48
CA MET A 123 -16.38 -6.35 6.40
C MET A 123 -15.80 -6.63 7.80
N LYS A 124 -14.56 -7.12 7.88
CA LYS A 124 -13.82 -7.38 9.12
C LYS A 124 -12.68 -6.39 9.29
N ARG A 125 -12.36 -6.06 10.54
CA ARG A 125 -11.18 -5.24 10.85
C ARG A 125 -9.92 -5.98 10.43
N LEU A 126 -9.11 -5.33 9.61
CA LEU A 126 -7.80 -5.83 9.17
C LEU A 126 -6.74 -5.38 10.19
N THR A 127 -5.98 -6.32 10.74
CA THR A 127 -4.83 -6.08 11.65
C THR A 127 -3.51 -6.21 10.94
#